data_AF-A0A3D2L7H3-F1
#
_entry.id   AF-A0A3D2L7H3-F1
#
_cell.length_a   1.000
_cell.length_b   1.000
_cell.length_c   1.000
_cell.angle_alpha   90.00
_cell.angle_beta   90.00
_cell.angle_gamma   90.00
#
_symmetry.space_group_name_H-M   'P 1'
#
loop_
_entity.id
_entity.type
_entity.pdbx_description
1 polymer ?
#
loop_
_entity_poly.entity_id
_entity_poly.type
_entity_poly.pdbx_seq_one_letter_code
_entity_poly.pdbx_strand_id
1 'polypeptide(L)'
;RAATQFNHRILAYAIWAGSLASAWAFRSTPLRQEFRWLAVLVTLQAVWGILTLVHAAPMNLALVHQGLGVIVTLMAVRLVWQSRGTSSENRPA
;
A
#
# COMPACT_ATOMS: atom_id res chain seq x y z
N ARG A 1 2.65 4.70 24.50
CA ARG A 1 2.65 3.42 23.73
C ARG A 1 1.26 3.12 23.14
N ALA A 2 0.17 3.20 23.92
CA ALA A 2 -1.20 3.00 23.41
C ALA A 2 -1.63 4.01 22.33
N ALA A 3 -1.40 5.31 22.55
CA ALA A 3 -1.69 6.35 21.55
C ALA A 3 -0.93 6.13 20.21
N THR A 4 0.31 5.66 20.28
CA THR A 4 1.11 5.33 19.09
C THR A 4 0.50 4.16 18.30
N GLN A 5 0.03 3.11 18.98
CA GLN A 5 -0.66 2.00 18.31
C GLN A 5 -2.02 2.42 17.74
N PHE A 6 -2.75 3.30 18.43
CA PHE A 6 -4.00 3.84 17.93
C PHE A 6 -3.78 4.66 16.65
N ASN A 7 -2.83 5.60 16.67
CA ASN A 7 -2.46 6.39 15.49
C ASN A 7 -1.97 5.50 14.34
N HIS A 8 -1.21 4.45 14.64
CA HIS A 8 -0.77 3.49 13.64
C HIS A 8 -1.95 2.78 12.96
N ARG A 9 -2.96 2.34 13.72
CA ARG A 9 -4.18 1.72 13.17
C ARG A 9 -4.97 2.68 12.29
N ILE A 10 -5.15 3.93 12.74
CA ILE A 10 -5.82 4.97 11.94
C ILE A 10 -5.08 5.21 10.63
N LEU A 11 -3.76 5.37 10.69
CA LEU A 11 -2.94 5.57 9.49
C LEU A 11 -3.02 4.36 8.55
N ALA A 12 -2.99 3.14 9.07
CA ALA A 12 -3.13 1.92 8.28
C ALA A 12 -4.47 1.87 7.55
N TYR A 13 -5.58 2.22 8.22
CA TYR A 13 -6.89 2.29 7.58
C TYR A 13 -6.98 3.40 6.53
N ALA A 14 -6.38 4.56 6.78
CA ALA A 14 -6.33 5.65 5.81
C ALA A 14 -5.56 5.25 4.53
N ILE A 15 -4.39 4.60 4.68
CA ILE A 15 -3.61 4.10 3.54
C ILE A 15 -4.38 3.00 2.81
N TRP A 16 -5.03 2.08 3.53
CA TRP A 16 -5.81 1.01 2.93
C TRP A 16 -7.00 1.54 2.12
N ALA A 17 -7.82 2.41 2.72
CA ALA A 17 -8.92 3.08 2.02
C ALA A 17 -8.43 3.89 0.82
N GLY A 18 -7.33 4.65 0.98
CA GLY A 18 -6.70 5.41 -0.09
C GLY A 18 -6.23 4.52 -1.25
N SER A 19 -5.65 3.36 -0.97
CA SER A 19 -5.20 2.41 -2.00
C SER A 19 -6.37 1.84 -2.82
N LEU A 20 -7.49 1.50 -2.17
CA LEU A 20 -8.70 1.02 -2.82
C LEU A 20 -9.36 2.13 -3.66
N ALA A 21 -9.46 3.33 -3.09
CA ALA A 21 -9.98 4.50 -3.80
C ALA A 21 -9.14 4.84 -5.03
N SER A 22 -7.80 4.76 -4.92
CA SER A 22 -6.88 4.96 -6.04
C SER A 22 -7.08 3.91 -7.13
N ALA A 23 -7.19 2.63 -6.76
CA ALA A 23 -7.45 1.56 -7.72
C ALA A 23 -8.79 1.72 -8.45
N TRP A 24 -9.81 2.28 -7.78
CA TRP A 24 -11.10 2.57 -8.39
C TRP A 24 -11.06 3.82 -9.27
N ALA A 25 -10.42 4.90 -8.82
CA ALA A 25 -10.32 6.16 -9.55
C ALA A 25 -9.47 6.04 -10.82
N PHE A 26 -8.34 5.34 -10.74
CA PHE A 26 -7.40 5.14 -11.86
C PHE A 26 -7.70 3.88 -12.68
N ARG A 27 -8.91 3.31 -12.58
CA ARG A 27 -9.30 2.12 -13.35
C ARG A 27 -9.31 2.34 -14.87
N SER A 28 -9.42 3.58 -15.33
CA SER A 28 -9.48 3.92 -16.76
C SER A 28 -8.11 4.33 -17.32
N THR A 29 -7.04 4.31 -16.52
CA THR A 29 -5.69 4.66 -16.97
C THR A 29 -4.90 3.42 -17.37
N PRO A 30 -3.86 3.56 -18.23
CA PRO A 30 -2.96 2.45 -18.56
C PRO A 30 -2.26 1.85 -17.33
N LEU A 31 -2.18 2.60 -16.22
CA LEU A 31 -1.57 2.17 -14.95
C LEU A 31 -2.54 1.38 -14.04
N ARG A 32 -3.74 1.03 -14.53
CA ARG A 32 -4.77 0.30 -13.75
C ARG A 32 -4.22 -0.98 -13.12
N GLN A 33 -3.30 -1.69 -13.77
CA GLN A 33 -2.81 -2.95 -13.23
C GLN A 33 -1.91 -2.73 -12.02
N GLU A 34 -1.08 -1.70 -12.04
CA GLU A 34 -0.17 -1.32 -10.97
C GLU A 34 -0.92 -0.75 -9.78
N PHE A 35 -1.93 0.09 -9.99
CA PHE A 35 -2.82 0.55 -8.92
C PHE A 35 -3.60 -0.61 -8.26
N ARG A 36 -4.06 -1.61 -9.04
CA ARG A 36 -4.70 -2.81 -8.48
C ARG A 36 -3.72 -3.64 -7.65
N TRP A 37 -2.51 -3.87 -8.15
CA TRP A 37 -1.48 -4.59 -7.40
C TRP A 37 -1.12 -3.89 -6.09
N LEU A 38 -1.01 -2.56 -6.10
CA LEU A 38 -0.80 -1.79 -4.87
C LEU A 38 -1.94 -2.02 -3.87
N ALA A 39 -3.20 -1.92 -4.30
CA ALA A 39 -4.34 -2.15 -3.43
C ALA A 39 -4.39 -3.58 -2.84
N VAL A 40 -4.06 -4.60 -3.64
CA VAL A 40 -3.94 -5.98 -3.15
C VAL A 40 -2.83 -6.11 -2.11
N LEU A 41 -1.64 -5.57 -2.38
CA LEU A 41 -0.50 -5.63 -1.46
C LEU A 41 -0.80 -4.89 -0.14
N VAL A 42 -1.42 -3.72 -0.20
CA VAL A 42 -1.84 -2.97 1.00
C VAL A 42 -2.91 -3.73 1.79
N THR A 43 -3.82 -4.42 1.11
CA THR A 43 -4.83 -5.27 1.77
C THR A 43 -4.16 -6.46 2.47
N LEU A 44 -3.24 -7.15 1.80
CA LEU A 44 -2.45 -8.23 2.40
C LEU A 44 -1.66 -7.72 3.61
N GLN A 45 -1.05 -6.54 3.51
CA GLN A 45 -0.33 -5.89 4.61
C GLN A 45 -1.24 -5.62 5.82
N ALA A 46 -2.45 -5.10 5.58
CA ALA A 46 -3.43 -4.82 6.63
C ALA A 46 -3.90 -6.11 7.32
N VAL A 47 -4.23 -7.15 6.54
CA VAL A 47 -4.62 -8.46 7.07
C VAL A 47 -3.48 -9.07 7.90
N TRP A 48 -2.23 -9.01 7.41
CA TRP A 48 -1.08 -9.50 8.16
C TRP A 48 -0.86 -8.72 9.47
N GLY A 49 -1.10 -7.41 9.46
CA GLY A 49 -1.04 -6.56 10.65
C GLY A 49 -2.13 -6.87 11.68
N ILE A 50 -3.31 -7.32 11.25
CA ILE A 50 -4.36 -7.80 12.16
C ILE A 50 -3.98 -9.17 12.72
N LEU A 51 -3.47 -10.06 11.88
CA LEU A 51 -3.02 -11.40 12.30
C LEU A 51 -1.90 -11.33 13.33
N THR A 52 -0.93 -10.42 13.20
CA THR A 52 0.11 -10.22 14.21
C THR A 52 -0.49 -9.78 15.55
N LEU A 53 -1.48 -8.90 15.56
CA LEU A 53 -2.16 -8.47 16.79
C LEU A 53 -2.95 -9.61 17.45
N VAL A 54 -3.68 -10.41 16.67
CA VAL A 54 -4.49 -11.54 17.18
C VAL A 54 -3.60 -12.63 17.79
N HIS A 55 -2.43 -12.89 17.21
CA HIS A 55 -1.50 -13.92 17.71
C HIS A 55 -0.54 -13.41 18.81
N ALA A 56 -0.81 -12.25 19.43
CA ALA A 56 0.02 -11.63 20.45
C ALA A 56 1.45 -11.26 19.99
N ALA A 57 1.58 -10.79 18.75
CA ALA A 57 2.81 -10.29 18.12
C ALA A 57 4.01 -11.27 18.17
N PRO A 58 3.87 -12.49 17.65
CA PRO A 58 4.99 -13.41 17.59
C PRO A 58 6.01 -12.89 16.56
N MET A 59 7.30 -13.01 16.88
CA MET A 59 8.40 -12.38 16.15
C MET A 59 8.39 -12.72 14.64
N ASN A 60 8.07 -13.96 14.30
CA ASN A 60 7.99 -14.44 12.92
C ASN A 60 6.93 -13.68 12.09
N LEU A 61 5.71 -13.51 12.61
CA LEU A 61 4.65 -12.77 11.90
C LEU A 61 4.98 -11.28 11.80
N ALA A 62 5.60 -10.71 12.84
CA ALA A 62 6.03 -9.32 12.83
C ALA A 62 7.10 -9.06 11.76
N LEU A 63 8.05 -9.98 11.58
CA LEU A 63 9.06 -9.90 10.51
C LEU A 63 8.43 -9.98 9.12
N VAL A 64 7.46 -10.87 8.91
CA VAL A 64 6.75 -10.96 7.62
C VAL A 64 5.95 -9.68 7.34
N HIS A 65 5.28 -9.12 8.36
CA HIS A 65 4.59 -7.84 8.22
C HIS A 65 5.55 -6.69 7.87
N GLN A 66 6.73 -6.65 8.48
CA GLN A 66 7.75 -5.64 8.12
C GLN A 66 8.25 -5.83 6.67
N GLY A 67 8.53 -7.08 6.27
CA GLY A 67 8.98 -7.40 4.91
C GLY A 67 7.95 -7.04 3.84
N LEU A 68 6.67 -7.39 4.07
CA LEU A 68 5.56 -6.99 3.20
C LEU A 68 5.41 -5.46 3.13
N GLY A 69 5.65 -4.75 4.23
CA GLY A 69 5.66 -3.29 4.27
C GLY A 69 6.69 -2.69 3.29
N VAL A 70 7.90 -3.25 3.25
CA VAL A 70 8.94 -2.82 2.29
C VAL A 70 8.50 -3.04 0.85
N ILE A 71 7.88 -4.19 0.55
CA ILE A 71 7.38 -4.50 -0.80
C ILE A 71 6.30 -3.51 -1.22
N VAL A 72 5.35 -3.19 -0.32
CA VAL A 72 4.31 -2.17 -0.56
C VAL A 72 4.95 -0.81 -0.87
N THR A 73 5.96 -0.41 -0.09
CA THR A 73 6.67 0.86 -0.31
C THR A 73 7.38 0.89 -1.66
N LEU A 74 8.10 -0.17 -2.03
CA LEU A 74 8.79 -0.26 -3.32
C LEU A 74 7.79 -0.19 -4.50
N MET A 75 6.66 -0.88 -4.37
CA MET A 75 5.60 -0.83 -5.38
C MET A 75 5.00 0.58 -5.50
N ALA A 76 4.78 1.27 -4.38
CA ALA A 76 4.28 2.65 -4.38
C ALA A 76 5.28 3.61 -5.06
N VAL A 77 6.58 3.50 -4.76
CA VAL A 77 7.62 4.31 -5.42
C VAL A 77 7.68 4.03 -6.91
N ARG A 78 7.64 2.75 -7.32
CA ARG A 78 7.61 2.35 -8.74
C ARG A 78 6.39 2.93 -9.45
N LEU A 79 5.21 2.86 -8.84
CA LEU A 79 3.98 3.40 -9.39
C LEU A 79 4.06 4.93 -9.58
N VAL A 80 4.65 5.66 -8.62
CA VAL A 80 4.87 7.10 -8.73
C VAL A 80 5.88 7.42 -9.85
N TRP A 81 6.91 6.61 -10.01
CA TRP A 81 7.87 6.80 -11.10
C TRP A 81 7.22 6.60 -12.47
N GLN A 82 6.45 5.51 -12.64
CA GLN A 82 5.75 5.21 -13.87
C GLN A 82 4.70 6.27 -14.22
N SER A 83 3.95 6.76 -13.22
CA SER A 83 2.94 7.81 -13.45
C SER A 83 3.57 9.14 -13.89
N ARG A 84 4.77 9.48 -13.40
CA ARG A 84 5.53 10.65 -13.86
C ARG A 84 6.12 10.47 -15.26
N GLY A 85 6.61 9.27 -15.60
CA GLY A 85 7.13 8.96 -16.93
C GLY A 85 6.07 9.06 -18.03
N THR A 86 4.85 8.59 -17.78
CA THR A 86 3.72 8.77 -18.72
C THR A 86 3.36 10.24 -18.97
N SER A 87 3.62 11.14 -18.01
CA SER A 87 3.34 12.57 -18.18
C SER A 87 4.38 13.30 -19.04
N SER A 88 5.62 12.81 -19.12
CA SER A 88 6.66 13.43 -19.96
C SER A 88 6.52 13.11 -21.44
N GLU A 89 5.95 11.95 -21.79
CA GLU A 89 5.80 11.53 -23.19
C GLU A 89 4.61 12.22 -23.91
N ASN A 90 3.67 12.80 -23.15
CA ASN A 90 2.48 13.48 -23.69
C ASN A 90 2.65 15.01 -23.87
N ARG A 91 3.87 15.53 -23.99
CA ARG A 91 4.10 16.96 -24.27
C ARG A 91 4.20 17.16 -25.80
N PRO A 92 3.24 17.83 -26.46
CA PRO A 92 3.46 18.28 -27.84
C PRO A 92 4.60 19.30 -27.86
N ALA A 93 5.52 19.11 -28.81
CA ALA A 93 6.67 19.98 -29.07
C ALA A 93 6.24 21.38 -29.56
#